data_AF-A0A0Q5VXG9-F1
#
_entry.id   AF-A0A0Q5VXG9-F1
#
_cell.length_a   1.000
_cell.length_b   1.000
_cell.length_c   1.000
_cell.angle_alpha   90.00
_cell.angle_beta   90.00
_cell.angle_gamma   90.00
#
_symmetry.space_group_name_H-M   'P 1'
#
loop_
_entity.id
_entity.type
_entity.pdbx_description
1 polymer ?
#
loop_
_entity_poly.entity_id
_entity_poly.type
_entity_poly.pdbx_seq_one_letter_code
_entity_poly.pdbx_strand_id
1 'polypeptide(L)'
;MKFMAITLLGDIFSVLGITIGQLNEHATNQSKELVKKYKLQAARNPEFSQWIRELGKTSLRRMEDKTKDIAEFNIYDESRQLLEAKIKKRIGAIDGLISNIIGKTPNKDKSCLQYYQRQKQSPKMAHNSSNLTKQTNPISNSEQCETTKGQLNM
;
A
#
# COMPACT_ATOMS: atom_id res chain seq x y z
N MET A 1 40.99 32.22 40.76
CA MET A 1 40.34 32.58 39.47
C MET A 1 41.22 32.09 38.32
N LYS A 2 40.58 31.57 37.25
CA LYS A 2 41.16 30.97 36.01
C LYS A 2 41.57 29.49 36.22
N PHE A 3 41.11 28.49 35.46
CA PHE A 3 40.45 28.44 34.15
C PHE A 3 39.22 27.54 34.17
N MET A 4 38.18 28.00 33.47
CA MET A 4 36.93 27.28 33.28
C MET A 4 37.08 26.06 32.37
N ALA A 5 36.20 25.10 32.62
CA ALA A 5 35.87 23.95 31.81
C ALA A 5 35.81 24.23 30.31
N ILE A 6 36.55 23.46 29.51
CA ILE A 6 36.18 23.13 28.13
C ILE A 6 36.69 21.72 27.81
N THR A 7 35.94 20.69 28.20
CA THR A 7 36.06 19.34 27.62
C THR A 7 34.67 18.71 27.50
N LEU A 8 33.78 19.34 26.73
CA LEU A 8 32.52 18.74 26.28
C LEU A 8 32.18 19.22 24.85
N LEU A 9 33.15 19.14 23.94
CA LEU A 9 32.90 19.32 22.50
C LEU A 9 33.51 18.17 21.66
N GLY A 10 33.95 17.08 22.28
CA GLY A 10 34.45 15.89 21.58
C GLY A 10 33.32 15.00 21.03
N ASP A 11 32.15 15.03 21.66
CA ASP A 11 31.10 14.02 21.42
C ASP A 11 30.00 14.47 20.45
N ILE A 12 30.05 15.71 19.94
CA ILE A 12 29.11 16.18 18.90
C ILE A 12 29.68 15.97 17.49
N PHE A 13 31.01 15.86 17.34
CA PHE A 13 31.65 15.66 16.03
C PHE A 13 31.62 14.21 15.54
N SER A 14 31.41 13.24 16.43
CA SER A 14 31.31 11.81 16.07
C SER A 14 30.00 11.46 15.35
N VAL A 15 29.00 12.35 15.34
CA VAL A 15 27.73 12.14 14.63
C VAL A 15 27.78 12.60 13.16
N LEU A 16 28.84 13.29 12.71
CA LEU A 16 28.94 13.89 11.36
C LEU A 16 30.13 13.37 10.54
N GLY A 17 30.52 12.11 10.75
CA GLY A 17 31.61 11.46 10.01
C GLY A 17 31.18 10.62 8.80
N ILE A 18 29.94 10.72 8.30
CA ILE A 18 29.53 9.95 7.12
C ILE A 18 30.08 10.64 5.87
N THR A 19 30.98 9.97 5.17
CA THR A 19 31.49 10.45 3.88
C THR A 19 30.40 10.39 2.81
N ILE A 20 30.50 11.26 1.80
CA ILE A 20 29.64 11.20 0.60
C ILE A 20 29.68 9.80 -0.03
N GLY A 21 30.85 9.14 0.00
CA GLY A 21 30.99 7.75 -0.47
C GLY A 21 30.08 6.77 0.28
N GLN A 22 30.10 6.81 1.61
CA GLN A 22 29.27 5.95 2.46
C GLN A 22 27.78 6.23 2.29
N LEU A 23 27.37 7.48 2.13
CA LEU A 23 25.96 7.82 1.91
C LEU A 23 25.45 7.30 0.55
N ASN A 24 26.29 7.37 -0.49
CA ASN A 24 25.98 6.83 -1.81
C ASN A 24 25.90 5.29 -1.81
N GLU A 25 26.79 4.64 -1.08
CA GLU A 25 26.76 3.19 -0.89
C GLU A 25 25.52 2.76 -0.11
N HIS A 26 25.22 3.45 0.99
CA HIS A 26 24.03 3.22 1.79
C HIS A 26 22.75 3.31 0.94
N ALA A 27 22.57 4.39 0.17
CA ALA A 27 21.42 4.54 -0.73
C ALA A 27 21.35 3.40 -1.76
N THR A 28 22.50 2.98 -2.29
CA THR A 28 22.57 1.85 -3.24
C THR A 28 22.13 0.54 -2.60
N ASN A 29 22.60 0.25 -1.38
CA ASN A 29 22.26 -0.96 -0.64
C ASN A 29 20.79 -0.96 -0.22
N GLN A 30 20.28 0.18 0.25
CA GLN A 30 18.86 0.35 0.58
C GLN A 30 17.96 0.06 -0.62
N SER A 31 18.29 0.60 -1.81
CA SER A 31 17.52 0.29 -3.02
C SER A 31 17.54 -1.19 -3.38
N LYS A 32 18.70 -1.85 -3.30
CA LYS A 32 18.83 -3.31 -3.54
C LYS A 32 17.95 -4.12 -2.57
N GLU A 33 17.93 -3.76 -1.29
CA GLU A 33 17.11 -4.44 -0.30
C GLU A 33 15.61 -4.24 -0.56
N LEU A 34 15.19 -3.03 -0.97
CA LEU A 34 13.80 -2.79 -1.39
C LEU A 34 13.41 -3.64 -2.60
N VAL A 35 14.27 -3.72 -3.62
CA VAL A 35 14.04 -4.57 -4.80
C VAL A 35 13.91 -6.04 -4.39
N LYS A 36 14.85 -6.53 -3.57
CA LYS A 36 14.83 -7.92 -3.09
C LYS A 36 13.57 -8.23 -2.27
N LYS A 37 13.18 -7.33 -1.37
CA LYS A 37 11.99 -7.45 -0.52
C LYS A 37 10.71 -7.58 -1.34
N TYR A 38 10.56 -6.76 -2.38
CA TYR A 38 9.27 -6.59 -3.06
C TYR A 38 9.16 -7.27 -4.44
N LYS A 39 10.25 -7.82 -4.99
CA LYS A 39 10.28 -8.44 -6.33
C LYS A 39 9.11 -9.40 -6.60
N LEU A 40 8.83 -10.31 -5.66
CA LEU A 40 7.76 -11.30 -5.83
C LEU A 40 6.37 -10.67 -5.65
N GLN A 41 6.21 -9.75 -4.70
CA GLN A 41 4.94 -9.07 -4.45
C GLN A 41 4.52 -8.18 -5.63
N ALA A 42 5.48 -7.55 -6.29
CA ALA A 42 5.24 -6.67 -7.43
C ALA A 42 4.77 -7.41 -8.69
N ALA A 43 5.05 -8.71 -8.83
CA ALA A 43 4.83 -9.47 -10.06
C ALA A 43 3.38 -9.45 -10.59
N ARG A 44 2.39 -9.23 -9.70
CA ARG A 44 0.96 -9.18 -10.07
C ARG A 44 0.42 -7.76 -10.23
N ASN A 45 1.27 -6.74 -10.07
CA ASN A 45 0.90 -5.34 -10.13
C ASN A 45 1.86 -4.59 -11.08
N PRO A 46 1.39 -4.19 -12.28
CA PRO A 46 2.25 -3.53 -13.26
C PRO A 46 2.88 -2.21 -12.78
N GLU A 47 2.11 -1.37 -12.08
CA GLU A 47 2.61 -0.11 -11.50
C GLU A 47 3.69 -0.39 -10.44
N PHE A 48 3.42 -1.34 -9.54
CA PHE A 48 4.40 -1.70 -8.51
C PHE A 48 5.65 -2.33 -9.14
N SER A 49 5.49 -3.17 -10.16
CA SER A 49 6.59 -3.75 -10.93
C SER A 49 7.47 -2.67 -11.59
N GLN A 50 6.86 -1.59 -12.07
CA GLN A 50 7.60 -0.46 -12.62
C GLN A 50 8.44 0.22 -11.53
N TRP A 51 7.88 0.49 -10.36
CA TRP A 51 8.63 1.02 -9.21
C TRP A 51 9.84 0.15 -8.83
N ILE A 52 9.63 -1.17 -8.72
CA ILE A 52 10.72 -2.11 -8.40
C ILE A 52 11.79 -2.14 -9.50
N ARG A 53 11.38 -2.00 -10.77
CA ARG A 53 12.33 -1.92 -11.89
C ARG A 53 13.17 -0.65 -11.84
N GLU A 54 12.56 0.50 -11.52
CA GLU A 54 13.27 1.77 -11.43
C GLU A 54 14.24 1.80 -10.25
N LEU A 55 13.83 1.28 -9.08
CA LEU A 55 14.74 1.06 -7.95
C LEU A 55 15.93 0.16 -8.34
N GLY A 56 15.69 -0.89 -9.13
CA GLY A 56 16.75 -1.77 -9.62
C GLY A 56 17.83 -1.08 -10.47
N LYS A 57 17.52 0.08 -11.06
CA LYS A 57 18.45 0.88 -11.86
C LYS A 57 19.14 1.99 -11.05
N THR A 58 18.76 2.18 -9.79
CA THR A 58 19.24 3.28 -8.94
C THR A 58 20.74 3.25 -8.70
N SER A 59 21.41 2.10 -8.76
CA SER A 59 22.87 2.00 -8.58
C SER A 59 23.69 2.86 -9.56
N LEU A 60 23.14 3.12 -10.75
CA LEU A 60 23.77 3.88 -11.83
C LEU A 60 23.57 5.41 -11.71
N ARG A 61 22.72 5.86 -10.78
CA ARG A 61 22.33 7.28 -10.65
C ARG A 61 23.26 8.05 -9.69
N ARG A 62 23.14 9.38 -9.66
CA ARG A 62 23.82 10.21 -8.66
C ARG A 62 23.18 10.01 -7.29
N MET A 63 23.94 10.17 -6.21
CA MET A 63 23.44 9.96 -4.84
C MET A 63 22.11 10.68 -4.57
N GLU A 64 22.01 11.96 -4.95
CA GLU A 64 20.80 12.76 -4.74
C GLU A 64 19.57 12.12 -5.41
N ASP A 65 19.73 11.66 -6.65
CA ASP A 65 18.68 10.94 -7.38
C ASP A 65 18.33 9.62 -6.68
N LYS A 66 19.32 8.89 -6.13
CA LYS A 66 19.05 7.64 -5.39
C LYS A 66 18.19 7.89 -4.18
N THR A 67 18.56 8.87 -3.37
CA THR A 67 17.83 9.23 -2.16
C THR A 67 16.41 9.70 -2.51
N LYS A 68 16.26 10.48 -3.58
CA LYS A 68 14.98 10.91 -4.09
C LYS A 68 14.10 9.73 -4.53
N ASP A 69 14.63 8.83 -5.36
CA ASP A 69 13.89 7.65 -5.85
C ASP A 69 13.40 6.77 -4.68
N ILE A 70 14.25 6.59 -3.66
CA ILE A 70 13.91 5.83 -2.45
C ILE A 70 12.81 6.53 -1.66
N ALA A 71 12.90 7.85 -1.48
CA ALA A 71 11.89 8.62 -0.77
C ALA A 71 10.53 8.57 -1.49
N GLU A 72 10.52 8.78 -2.81
CA GLU A 72 9.30 8.69 -3.64
C GLU A 72 8.70 7.29 -3.60
N PHE A 73 9.54 6.25 -3.66
CA PHE A 73 9.10 4.87 -3.51
C PHE A 73 8.44 4.62 -2.15
N ASN A 74 9.03 5.10 -1.06
CA ASN A 74 8.48 4.89 0.29
C ASN A 74 7.09 5.55 0.41
N ILE A 75 6.93 6.76 -0.10
CA ILE A 75 5.63 7.46 -0.14
C ILE A 75 4.61 6.64 -0.95
N TYR A 76 5.02 6.15 -2.12
CA TYR A 76 4.19 5.27 -2.94
C TYR A 76 3.78 4.00 -2.19
N ASP A 77 4.73 3.33 -1.52
CA ASP A 77 4.51 2.07 -0.81
C ASP A 77 3.60 2.24 0.41
N GLU A 78 3.76 3.31 1.18
CA GLU A 78 2.86 3.65 2.29
C GLU A 78 1.42 3.81 1.79
N SER A 79 1.23 4.60 0.72
CA SER A 79 -0.09 4.78 0.09
C SER A 79 -0.66 3.46 -0.42
N ARG A 80 0.16 2.63 -1.09
CA ARG A 80 -0.22 1.31 -1.58
C ARG A 80 -0.73 0.41 -0.45
N GLN A 81 0.02 0.31 0.64
CA GLN A 81 -0.33 -0.52 1.79
C GLN A 81 -1.62 -0.05 2.47
N LEU A 82 -1.81 1.26 2.65
CA LEU A 82 -3.03 1.83 3.20
C LEU A 82 -4.25 1.50 2.34
N LEU A 83 -4.12 1.60 1.02
CA LEU A 83 -5.18 1.28 0.07
C LEU A 83 -5.49 -0.23 0.05
N GLU A 84 -4.48 -1.09 0.09
CA GLU A 84 -4.66 -2.54 0.22
C GLU A 84 -5.37 -2.93 1.52
N ALA A 85 -5.05 -2.27 2.64
CA ALA A 85 -5.74 -2.47 3.90
C ALA A 85 -7.22 -2.05 3.82
N LYS A 86 -7.54 -0.92 3.19
CA LYS A 86 -8.92 -0.48 2.95
C LYS A 86 -9.69 -1.49 2.09
N ILE A 87 -9.08 -2.01 1.02
CA ILE A 87 -9.66 -3.05 0.16
C ILE A 87 -9.95 -4.33 0.97
N LYS A 88 -8.99 -4.81 1.76
CA LYS A 88 -9.18 -5.99 2.62
C LYS A 88 -10.33 -5.79 3.61
N LYS A 89 -10.44 -4.61 4.23
CA LYS A 89 -11.55 -4.26 5.12
C LYS A 89 -12.89 -4.31 4.38
N ARG A 90 -12.98 -3.79 3.15
CA ARG A 90 -14.21 -3.85 2.34
C ARG A 90 -14.59 -5.30 1.99
N ILE A 91 -13.62 -6.12 1.59
CA ILE A 91 -13.85 -7.55 1.33
C ILE A 91 -14.43 -8.24 2.57
N GLY A 92 -13.85 -7.99 3.75
CA GLY A 92 -14.36 -8.54 5.01
C GLY A 92 -15.77 -8.07 5.36
N ALA A 93 -16.10 -6.80 5.09
CA ALA A 93 -17.46 -6.29 5.27
C ALA A 93 -18.47 -7.00 4.35
N ILE A 94 -18.10 -7.22 3.08
CA ILE A 94 -18.94 -7.96 2.12
C ILE A 94 -19.13 -9.42 2.57
N ASP A 95 -18.08 -10.06 3.11
CA ASP A 95 -18.17 -11.41 3.66
C ASP A 95 -19.14 -11.49 4.84
N GLY A 96 -19.12 -10.50 5.74
CA GLY A 96 -20.11 -10.39 6.81
C GLY A 96 -21.55 -10.27 6.28
N LEU A 97 -21.78 -9.50 5.22
CA LEU A 97 -23.10 -9.38 4.59
C LEU A 97 -23.57 -10.71 3.98
N ILE A 98 -22.68 -11.41 3.27
CA ILE A 98 -22.97 -12.72 2.68
C ILE A 98 -23.31 -13.74 3.78
N SER A 99 -22.49 -13.84 4.83
CA SER A 99 -22.73 -14.74 5.96
C SER A 99 -24.05 -14.45 6.67
N ASN A 100 -24.40 -13.18 6.85
CA ASN A 100 -25.67 -12.78 7.44
C ASN A 100 -26.88 -13.22 6.60
N ILE A 101 -26.82 -13.10 5.27
CA ILE A 101 -27.89 -13.55 4.36
C ILE A 101 -28.06 -15.07 4.45
N ILE A 102 -26.96 -15.82 4.36
CA ILE A 102 -26.98 -17.29 4.41
C ILE A 102 -27.53 -17.78 5.76
N GLY A 103 -27.16 -17.14 6.87
CA GLY A 103 -27.60 -17.52 8.20
C GLY A 103 -29.06 -17.17 8.51
N LYS A 104 -29.62 -16.11 7.92
CA LYS A 104 -30.99 -15.66 8.19
C LYS A 104 -32.03 -16.26 7.24
N THR A 105 -31.73 -16.30 5.94
CA THR A 105 -32.73 -16.58 4.90
C THR A 105 -32.10 -17.28 3.68
N PRO A 106 -31.55 -18.51 3.83
CA PRO A 106 -30.77 -19.19 2.78
C PRO A 106 -31.49 -19.36 1.43
N ASN A 107 -32.82 -19.28 1.40
CA ASN A 107 -33.64 -19.47 0.20
C ASN A 107 -34.40 -18.22 -0.31
N LYS A 108 -34.44 -17.10 0.43
CA LYS A 108 -35.26 -15.92 0.05
C LYS A 108 -34.48 -14.79 -0.64
N ASP A 109 -33.21 -14.58 -0.30
CA ASP A 109 -32.44 -13.42 -0.80
C ASP A 109 -31.33 -13.80 -1.80
N LYS A 110 -31.64 -14.69 -2.76
CA LYS A 110 -30.68 -15.13 -3.79
C LYS A 110 -30.11 -13.97 -4.62
N SER A 111 -30.92 -12.95 -4.91
CA SER A 111 -30.50 -11.76 -5.67
C SER A 111 -29.44 -10.95 -4.92
N CYS A 112 -29.66 -10.66 -3.64
CA CYS A 112 -28.68 -9.95 -2.82
C CYS A 112 -27.43 -10.76 -2.55
N LEU A 113 -27.55 -12.09 -2.39
CA LEU A 113 -26.38 -12.96 -2.29
C LEU A 113 -25.50 -12.86 -3.55
N GLN A 114 -26.09 -12.98 -4.74
CA GLN A 114 -25.38 -12.84 -6.01
C GLN A 114 -24.83 -11.43 -6.22
N TYR A 115 -25.56 -10.40 -5.78
CA TYR A 115 -25.12 -9.02 -5.83
C TYR A 115 -23.85 -8.81 -5.01
N TYR A 116 -23.83 -9.23 -3.74
CA TYR A 116 -22.65 -9.09 -2.90
C TYR A 116 -21.47 -9.99 -3.34
N GLN A 117 -21.74 -11.18 -3.87
CA GLN A 117 -20.70 -12.01 -4.48
C GLN A 117 -20.04 -11.32 -5.68
N ARG A 118 -20.82 -10.66 -6.54
CA ARG A 118 -20.30 -9.84 -7.66
C ARG A 118 -19.55 -8.63 -7.14
N GLN A 119 -20.12 -7.91 -6.16
CA GLN A 119 -19.45 -6.77 -5.53
C GLN A 119 -18.06 -7.17 -5.02
N LYS A 120 -17.91 -8.34 -4.38
CA LYS A 120 -16.63 -8.85 -3.85
C LYS A 120 -15.53 -9.01 -4.90
N GLN A 121 -15.87 -9.26 -6.18
CA GLN A 121 -14.86 -9.47 -7.21
C GLN A 121 -14.11 -8.19 -7.57
N SER A 122 -14.82 -7.06 -7.59
CA SER A 122 -14.24 -5.75 -7.90
C SER A 122 -13.06 -5.35 -6.97
N PRO A 123 -13.20 -5.36 -5.63
CA PRO A 123 -12.09 -5.06 -4.73
C PRO A 123 -10.97 -6.11 -4.78
N LYS A 124 -11.28 -7.38 -5.08
CA LYS A 124 -10.24 -8.42 -5.29
C LYS A 124 -9.35 -8.10 -6.48
N MET A 125 -9.94 -7.64 -7.59
CA MET A 125 -9.20 -7.22 -8.78
C MET A 125 -8.42 -5.93 -8.52
N ALA A 126 -9.05 -4.96 -7.85
CA ALA A 126 -8.42 -3.69 -7.53
C ALA A 126 -7.19 -3.85 -6.62
N HIS A 127 -7.18 -4.84 -5.71
CA HIS A 127 -6.06 -5.09 -4.79
C HIS A 127 -4.70 -5.17 -5.49
N ASN A 128 -4.64 -5.73 -6.70
CA ASN A 128 -3.40 -5.90 -7.47
C ASN A 128 -3.22 -4.83 -8.57
N SER A 129 -4.08 -3.81 -8.61
CA SER A 129 -4.07 -2.75 -9.64
C SER A 129 -3.26 -1.52 -9.18
N SER A 130 -3.24 -0.44 -9.97
CA SER A 130 -2.57 0.82 -9.58
C SER A 130 -3.17 1.43 -8.30
N ASN A 131 -2.42 2.30 -7.61
CA ASN A 131 -2.94 3.02 -6.44
C ASN A 131 -4.17 3.88 -6.78
N LEU A 132 -4.20 4.50 -7.97
CA LEU A 132 -5.38 5.22 -8.45
C LEU A 132 -6.61 4.30 -8.51
N THR A 133 -6.48 3.11 -9.11
CA THR A 133 -7.59 2.13 -9.17
C THR A 133 -7.98 1.64 -7.78
N LYS A 134 -7.01 1.40 -6.89
CA LYS A 134 -7.31 1.01 -5.50
C LYS A 134 -8.07 2.09 -4.73
N GLN A 135 -7.82 3.36 -5.03
CA GLN A 135 -8.48 4.50 -4.37
C GLN A 135 -9.93 4.68 -4.80
N THR A 136 -10.23 4.50 -6.09
CA THR A 136 -11.58 4.74 -6.64
C THR A 136 -12.51 3.54 -6.47
N ASN A 137 -11.99 2.32 -6.46
CA ASN A 137 -12.78 1.09 -6.41
C ASN A 137 -13.72 0.95 -5.19
N PRO A 138 -13.30 1.26 -3.94
CA PRO A 138 -14.17 1.13 -2.79
C PRO A 138 -15.39 2.06 -2.82
N ILE A 139 -15.28 3.21 -3.51
CA ILE A 139 -16.35 4.21 -3.58
C ILE A 139 -17.49 3.71 -4.45
N SER A 140 -17.17 3.21 -5.65
CA SER A 140 -18.15 2.67 -6.61
C SER A 140 -18.69 1.29 -6.25
N ASN A 141 -18.13 0.64 -5.22
CA ASN A 141 -18.52 -0.70 -4.78
C ASN A 141 -19.13 -0.71 -3.38
N SER A 142 -19.67 0.42 -2.91
CA SER A 142 -20.15 0.58 -1.53
C SER A 142 -21.66 0.45 -1.34
N GLU A 143 -22.43 0.42 -2.44
CA GLU A 143 -23.89 0.38 -2.42
C GLU A 143 -24.45 -0.86 -1.71
N GLN A 144 -25.58 -0.68 -1.03
CA GLN A 144 -26.32 -1.76 -0.42
C GLN A 144 -27.24 -2.41 -1.44
N CYS A 145 -27.43 -3.73 -1.34
CA CYS A 145 -28.48 -4.39 -2.09
C CYS A 145 -29.84 -3.85 -1.64
N GLU A 146 -30.60 -3.25 -2.55
CA GLU A 146 -32.00 -2.93 -2.29
C GLU A 146 -32.80 -4.25 -2.29
N THR A 147 -33.26 -4.67 -1.11
CA THR A 147 -34.34 -5.66 -1.02
C THR A 147 -35.61 -4.96 -1.50
N THR A 148 -35.90 -5.07 -2.80
CA THR A 148 -37.13 -4.65 -3.50
C THR A 148 -38.17 -3.92 -2.64
N LYS A 149 -38.27 -2.59 -2.76
CA LYS A 149 -39.50 -1.82 -2.51
C LYS A 149 -40.57 -2.17 -3.57
N GLY A 150 -41.04 -3.42 -3.57
CA GLY A 150 -41.87 -3.93 -4.68
C GLY A 150 -42.85 -5.05 -4.31
N GLN A 151 -43.29 -5.15 -3.05
CA GLN A 151 -44.38 -6.06 -2.64
C GLN A 151 -45.33 -5.43 -1.60
N LEU A 152 -45.53 -4.12 -1.66
CA LEU A 152 -46.64 -3.42 -1.01
C LEU A 152 -47.24 -2.49 -2.05
N ASN A 153 -48.07 -3.07 -2.92
CA ASN A 153 -49.13 -2.47 -3.73
C ASN A 153 -49.39 -3.35 -4.97
N MET A 154 -50.02 -4.51 -4.74
CA MET A 154 -51.16 -5.00 -5.53
C MET A 154 -51.82 -6.16 -4.81
#